data_AF-A0A1F3Y4F8-F1
#
_entry.id   AF-A0A1F3Y4F8-F1
#
_cell.length_a   1.000
_cell.length_b   1.000
_cell.length_c   1.000
_cell.angle_alpha   90.00
_cell.angle_beta   90.00
_cell.angle_gamma   90.00
#
_symmetry.space_group_name_H-M   'P 1'
#
loop_
_entity.id
_entity.type
_entity.pdbx_description
1 polymer ?
#
loop_
_entity_poly.entity_id
_entity_poly.type
_entity_poly.pdbx_seq_one_letter_code
_entity_poly.pdbx_strand_id
1 'polypeptide(L)'
;MDVCSLMQSKNRCLERFLRLSEKFMSDHRSCEGGLLDGLDRFQKEREDILKAISLLDKKIHETAAAIERDAVTPALSAAVKNELDRKDMIVRLIIESDLKIISEIEKLKNEMINDIARERKAGRLIGKFKSEWVPKSGEELDGSL
;
A
#
# COMPACT_ATOMS: atom_id res chain seq x y z
N MET A 1 28.22 -10.84 15.38
CA MET A 1 26.84 -11.21 15.01
C MET A 1 26.96 -12.19 13.87
N ASP A 2 26.39 -13.39 13.98
CA ASP A 2 26.50 -14.41 12.94
C ASP A 2 25.43 -14.22 11.84
N VAL A 3 25.59 -14.94 10.73
CA VAL A 3 24.67 -14.91 9.58
C VAL A 3 23.25 -15.29 10.00
N CYS A 4 23.09 -16.26 10.88
CA CYS A 4 21.77 -16.71 11.34
C CYS A 4 21.03 -15.59 12.11
N SER A 5 21.72 -14.90 13.00
CA SER A 5 21.20 -13.76 13.78
C SER A 5 20.80 -12.58 12.87
N LEU A 6 21.56 -12.35 11.80
CA LEU A 6 21.24 -11.34 10.79
C LEU A 6 19.98 -11.74 10.00
N MET A 7 19.86 -13.01 9.60
CA MET A 7 18.66 -13.54 8.94
C MET A 7 17.42 -13.46 9.82
N GLN A 8 17.53 -13.81 11.09
CA GLN A 8 16.45 -13.64 12.07
C GLN A 8 16.03 -12.18 12.21
N SER A 9 17.00 -11.26 12.21
CA SER A 9 16.73 -9.82 12.24
C SER A 9 15.98 -9.37 10.99
N LYS A 10 16.37 -9.88 9.81
CA LYS A 10 15.67 -9.61 8.54
C LYS A 10 14.23 -10.15 8.58
N ASN A 11 14.04 -11.37 9.08
CA ASN A 11 12.71 -11.97 9.23
C ASN A 11 11.82 -11.14 10.17
N ARG A 12 12.35 -10.62 11.28
CA ARG A 12 11.61 -9.69 12.16
C ARG A 12 11.20 -8.39 11.44
N CYS A 13 12.05 -7.84 10.57
CA CYS A 13 11.70 -6.68 9.75
C CYS A 13 10.57 -7.01 8.76
N LEU A 14 10.61 -8.17 8.12
CA LEU A 14 9.54 -8.64 7.23
C LEU A 14 8.22 -8.87 7.98
N GLU A 15 8.25 -9.43 9.18
CA GLU A 15 7.04 -9.56 10.02
C GLU A 15 6.48 -8.20 10.42
N ARG A 16 7.35 -7.23 10.74
CA ARG A 16 6.92 -5.86 11.00
C ARG A 16 6.28 -5.23 9.77
N PHE A 17 6.82 -5.50 8.58
CA PHE A 17 6.25 -5.07 7.30
C PHE A 17 4.86 -5.66 7.09
N LEU A 18 4.69 -6.97 7.31
CA LEU A 18 3.39 -7.63 7.21
C LEU A 18 2.37 -7.04 8.19
N ARG A 19 2.74 -6.89 9.47
CA ARG A 19 1.87 -6.29 10.50
C ARG A 19 1.46 -4.85 10.15
N LEU A 20 2.37 -4.09 9.52
CA LEU A 20 2.04 -2.75 9.04
C LEU A 20 0.97 -2.80 7.96
N SER A 21 1.07 -3.72 6.99
CA SER A 21 0.05 -3.92 5.95
C SER A 21 -1.30 -4.35 6.54
N GLU A 22 -1.31 -5.29 7.50
CA GLU A 22 -2.53 -5.73 8.18
C GLU A 22 -3.17 -4.60 8.98
N LYS A 23 -2.37 -3.83 9.71
CA LYS A 23 -2.84 -2.68 10.47
C LYS A 23 -3.45 -1.61 9.56
N PHE A 24 -2.77 -1.27 8.47
CA PHE A 24 -3.28 -0.31 7.48
C PHE A 24 -4.66 -0.73 6.96
N MET A 25 -4.82 -2.01 6.62
CA MET A 25 -6.10 -2.56 6.18
C MET A 25 -7.19 -2.56 7.26
N SER A 26 -6.82 -2.74 8.53
CA SER A 26 -7.76 -2.67 9.66
C SER A 26 -8.20 -1.24 9.96
N ASP A 27 -7.25 -0.31 9.98
CA ASP A 27 -7.47 1.11 10.24
C ASP A 27 -8.37 1.71 9.15
N HIS A 28 -8.11 1.36 7.87
CA HIS A 28 -8.94 1.78 6.73
C HIS A 28 -10.41 1.38 6.88
N ARG A 29 -10.70 0.15 7.34
CA ARG A 29 -12.09 -0.33 7.51
C ARG A 29 -12.84 0.37 8.64
N SER A 30 -12.10 0.99 9.57
CA SER A 30 -12.65 1.52 10.82
C SER A 30 -12.75 3.06 10.83
N CYS A 31 -12.09 3.75 9.90
CA CYS A 31 -12.04 5.22 9.87
C CYS A 31 -12.95 5.81 8.78
N GLU A 32 -13.71 6.85 9.14
CA GLU A 32 -14.59 7.59 8.21
C GLU A 32 -13.82 8.35 7.11
N GLY A 33 -12.53 8.65 7.31
CA GLY A 33 -11.65 9.34 6.34
C GLY A 33 -11.19 8.49 5.15
N GLY A 34 -11.48 7.19 5.16
CA GLY A 34 -11.16 6.29 4.04
C GLY A 34 -9.67 5.97 3.89
N LEU A 35 -9.32 5.31 2.78
CA LEU A 35 -7.99 4.71 2.55
C LEU A 35 -6.87 5.75 2.39
N LEU A 36 -7.21 6.92 1.86
CA LEU A 36 -6.22 7.91 1.40
C LEU A 36 -5.53 8.65 2.53
N ASP A 37 -6.24 8.92 3.63
CA ASP A 37 -5.71 9.69 4.76
C ASP A 37 -4.48 9.03 5.42
N GLY A 38 -4.36 7.71 5.32
CA GLY A 38 -3.25 6.94 5.86
C GLY A 38 -2.19 6.51 4.84
N LEU A 39 -2.43 6.71 3.54
CA LEU A 39 -1.66 6.06 2.48
C LEU A 39 -0.19 6.54 2.43
N ASP A 40 0.03 7.85 2.49
CA ASP A 40 1.39 8.43 2.46
C ASP A 40 2.22 7.98 3.65
N ARG A 41 1.59 7.98 4.84
CA ARG A 41 2.25 7.50 6.07
C ARG A 41 2.57 6.02 5.96
N PHE A 42 1.63 5.22 5.49
CA PHE A 42 1.82 3.78 5.27
C PHE A 42 2.98 3.51 4.30
N GLN A 43 3.03 4.21 3.17
CA GLN A 43 4.11 4.09 2.19
C GLN A 43 5.46 4.47 2.82
N LYS A 44 5.54 5.59 3.52
CA LYS A 44 6.78 6.04 4.17
C LYS A 44 7.29 5.02 5.19
N GLU A 45 6.41 4.48 6.03
CA GLU A 45 6.79 3.45 7.02
C GLU A 45 7.27 2.16 6.34
N ARG A 46 6.68 1.76 5.19
CA ARG A 46 7.16 0.63 4.38
C ARG A 46 8.56 0.89 3.82
N GLU A 47 8.79 2.07 3.25
CA GLU A 47 10.09 2.45 2.69
C GLU A 47 11.18 2.40 3.76
N ASP A 48 10.90 2.87 4.97
CA ASP A 48 11.86 2.85 6.07
C ASP A 48 12.20 1.42 6.52
N ILE A 49 11.22 0.51 6.53
CA ILE A 49 11.46 -0.92 6.80
C ILE A 49 12.30 -1.55 5.67
N LEU A 50 12.03 -1.22 4.40
CA LEU A 50 12.80 -1.73 3.26
C LEU A 50 14.26 -1.25 3.28
N LYS A 51 14.51 0.00 3.69
CA LYS A 51 15.88 0.51 3.91
C LYS A 51 16.61 -0.33 4.97
N ALA A 52 15.94 -0.64 6.08
CA ALA A 52 16.51 -1.48 7.13
C ALA A 52 16.83 -2.91 6.62
N ILE A 53 15.94 -3.51 5.82
CA ILE A 53 16.16 -4.82 5.20
C ILE A 53 17.35 -4.77 4.23
N SER A 54 17.48 -3.72 3.42
CA SER A 54 18.61 -3.55 2.51
C SER A 54 19.96 -3.50 3.24
N LEU A 55 20.02 -2.83 4.39
CA LEU A 55 21.22 -2.80 5.23
C LEU A 55 21.54 -4.18 5.81
N LEU A 56 20.52 -4.95 6.22
CA LEU A 56 20.70 -6.32 6.69
C LEU A 56 21.19 -7.23 5.56
N ASP A 57 20.69 -7.07 4.34
CA ASP A 57 21.13 -7.86 3.18
C ASP A 57 22.61 -7.65 2.85
N LYS A 58 23.08 -6.40 2.90
CA LYS A 58 24.51 -6.10 2.74
C LYS A 58 25.35 -6.78 3.83
N LYS A 59 24.93 -6.67 5.09
CA LYS A 59 25.63 -7.32 6.22
C LYS A 59 25.61 -8.84 6.13
N ILE A 60 24.49 -9.44 5.72
CA ILE A 60 24.38 -10.89 5.51
C ILE A 60 25.39 -11.31 4.43
N HIS A 61 25.43 -10.58 3.31
CA HIS A 61 26.34 -10.88 2.22
C HIS A 61 27.81 -10.78 2.66
N GLU A 62 28.20 -9.69 3.32
CA GLU A 62 29.55 -9.49 3.85
C GLU A 62 29.93 -10.57 4.87
N THR A 63 29.03 -10.88 5.81
CA THR A 63 29.29 -11.87 6.87
C THR A 63 29.38 -13.28 6.27
N ALA A 64 28.50 -13.62 5.31
CA ALA A 64 28.53 -14.92 4.65
C ALA A 64 29.77 -15.10 3.76
N ALA A 65 30.22 -14.04 3.09
CA ALA A 65 31.44 -14.08 2.27
C ALA A 65 32.71 -14.25 3.11
N ALA A 66 32.69 -13.80 4.37
CA ALA A 66 33.79 -13.94 5.32
C ALA A 66 33.85 -15.29 6.03
N ILE A 67 32.86 -16.17 5.84
CA ILE A 67 32.85 -17.51 6.46
C ILE A 67 33.84 -18.42 5.73
N GLU A 68 34.81 -18.95 6.47
CA GLU A 68 35.69 -20.02 5.97
C GLU A 68 34.89 -21.29 5.70
N ARG A 69 35.25 -22.04 4.64
CA ARG A 69 34.48 -23.25 4.26
C ARG A 69 34.40 -24.28 5.37
N ASP A 70 35.46 -24.42 6.16
CA ASP A 70 35.54 -25.39 7.25
C ASP A 70 34.69 -24.99 8.46
N ALA A 71 34.27 -23.72 8.53
CA ALA A 71 33.33 -23.23 9.55
C ALA A 71 31.85 -23.50 9.17
N VAL A 72 31.57 -23.95 7.94
CA VAL A 72 30.21 -24.32 7.50
C VAL A 72 29.85 -25.70 8.02
N THR A 73 29.27 -25.74 9.21
CA THR A 73 28.79 -26.98 9.81
C THR A 73 27.39 -27.38 9.27
N PRO A 74 27.03 -28.68 9.29
CA PRO A 74 25.67 -29.11 8.97
C PRO A 74 24.60 -28.43 9.83
N ALA A 75 24.92 -28.14 11.09
CA ALA A 75 24.03 -27.43 12.01
C ALA A 75 23.78 -25.98 11.56
N LEU A 76 24.83 -25.27 11.14
CA LEU A 76 24.70 -23.91 10.59
C LEU A 76 23.86 -23.90 9.32
N SER A 77 24.11 -24.84 8.40
CA SER A 77 23.34 -24.98 7.16
C SER A 77 21.86 -25.24 7.42
N ALA A 78 21.53 -26.10 8.39
CA ALA A 78 20.15 -26.35 8.80
C ALA A 78 19.49 -25.12 9.41
N ALA A 79 20.21 -24.37 10.25
CA ALA A 79 19.69 -23.13 10.85
C ALA A 79 19.40 -22.06 9.79
N VAL A 80 20.32 -21.85 8.84
CA VAL A 80 20.13 -20.92 7.71
C VAL A 80 18.94 -21.35 6.85
N LYS A 81 18.79 -22.65 6.58
CA LYS A 81 17.65 -23.17 5.82
C LYS A 81 16.32 -22.87 6.51
N ASN A 82 16.22 -23.11 7.82
CA ASN A 82 15.00 -22.79 8.58
C ASN A 82 14.63 -21.31 8.49
N GLU A 83 15.62 -20.41 8.55
CA GLU A 83 15.35 -18.98 8.42
C GLU A 83 14.97 -18.57 6.98
N LEU A 84 15.47 -19.28 5.95
CA LEU A 84 15.04 -19.09 4.55
C LEU A 84 13.59 -19.54 4.34
N ASP A 85 13.23 -20.72 4.86
CA ASP A 85 11.86 -21.25 4.75
C ASP A 85 10.87 -20.31 5.46
N ARG A 86 11.24 -19.80 6.63
CA ARG A 86 10.45 -18.78 7.35
C ARG A 86 10.34 -17.48 6.54
N LYS A 87 11.43 -17.00 5.94
CA LYS A 87 11.41 -15.81 5.07
C LYS A 87 10.42 -15.99 3.93
N ASP A 88 10.46 -17.14 3.26
CA ASP A 88 9.59 -17.43 2.11
C ASP A 88 8.12 -17.46 2.50
N MET A 89 7.79 -18.04 3.66
CA MET A 89 6.44 -17.99 4.21
C MET A 89 5.98 -16.54 4.45
N ILE A 90 6.79 -15.71 5.12
CA ILE A 90 6.42 -14.31 5.41
C ILE A 90 6.25 -13.51 4.11
N VAL A 91 7.13 -13.69 3.13
CA VAL A 91 7.05 -12.99 1.84
C VAL A 91 5.76 -13.34 1.09
N ARG A 92 5.31 -14.59 1.11
CA ARG A 92 4.02 -14.98 0.52
C ARG A 92 2.85 -14.23 1.18
N LEU A 93 2.84 -14.15 2.50
CA LEU A 93 1.80 -13.41 3.24
C LEU A 93 1.83 -11.91 2.93
N ILE A 94 3.02 -11.32 2.77
CA ILE A 94 3.16 -9.92 2.34
C ILE A 94 2.54 -9.72 0.96
N ILE A 95 2.84 -10.60 -0.01
CA ILE A 95 2.28 -10.52 -1.36
C ILE A 95 0.76 -10.61 -1.33
N GLU A 96 0.19 -11.55 -0.56
CA GLU A 96 -1.25 -11.67 -0.40
C GLU A 96 -1.89 -10.41 0.21
N SER A 97 -1.23 -9.80 1.19
CA SER A 97 -1.67 -8.55 1.80
C SER A 97 -1.61 -7.37 0.82
N ASP A 98 -0.52 -7.27 0.04
CA ASP A 98 -0.35 -6.23 -0.97
C ASP A 98 -1.39 -6.33 -2.09
N LEU A 99 -1.72 -7.54 -2.55
CA LEU A 99 -2.79 -7.74 -3.53
C LEU A 99 -4.14 -7.24 -3.03
N LYS A 100 -4.44 -7.44 -1.74
CA LYS A 100 -5.67 -6.92 -1.11
C LYS A 100 -5.66 -5.39 -1.07
N ILE A 101 -4.55 -4.78 -0.67
CA ILE A 101 -4.40 -3.33 -0.64
C ILE A 101 -4.60 -2.73 -2.04
N ILE A 102 -3.95 -3.31 -3.06
CA ILE A 102 -4.08 -2.87 -4.45
C ILE A 102 -5.55 -2.94 -4.90
N SER A 103 -6.25 -4.04 -4.60
CA SER A 103 -7.65 -4.19 -4.95
C SER A 103 -8.55 -3.11 -4.32
N GLU A 104 -8.31 -2.74 -3.06
CA GLU A 104 -9.06 -1.64 -2.42
C GLU A 104 -8.73 -0.28 -3.04
N ILE A 105 -7.45 -0.01 -3.37
CA ILE A 105 -7.06 1.21 -4.08
C ILE A 105 -7.78 1.30 -5.44
N GLU A 106 -7.85 0.19 -6.18
CA GLU A 106 -8.52 0.14 -7.48
C GLU A 106 -10.03 0.39 -7.37
N LYS A 107 -10.69 -0.18 -6.36
CA LYS A 107 -12.10 0.09 -6.09
C LYS A 107 -12.34 1.57 -5.81
N LEU A 108 -11.55 2.15 -4.90
CA LEU A 108 -11.68 3.56 -4.54
C LEU A 108 -11.43 4.48 -5.75
N LYS A 109 -10.42 4.16 -6.57
CA LYS A 109 -10.16 4.87 -7.83
C LYS A 109 -11.39 4.84 -8.75
N ASN A 110 -12.02 3.68 -8.92
CA ASN A 110 -13.20 3.54 -9.78
C ASN A 110 -14.42 4.29 -9.22
N GLU A 111 -14.60 4.29 -7.89
CA GLU A 111 -15.63 5.09 -7.21
C GLU A 111 -15.44 6.58 -7.48
N MET A 112 -14.22 7.10 -7.30
CA MET A 112 -13.89 8.50 -7.59
C MET A 112 -14.14 8.89 -9.05
N ILE A 113 -13.78 8.02 -10.01
CA ILE A 113 -14.05 8.25 -11.44
C ILE A 113 -15.56 8.37 -11.69
N ASN A 114 -16.35 7.49 -11.05
CA ASN A 114 -17.81 7.52 -11.17
C ASN A 114 -18.39 8.79 -10.53
N ASP A 115 -17.87 9.23 -9.39
CA ASP A 115 -18.29 10.48 -8.74
C ASP A 115 -18.03 11.70 -9.61
N ILE A 116 -16.83 11.82 -10.16
CA ILE A 116 -16.48 12.90 -11.10
C ILE A 116 -17.41 12.87 -12.33
N ALA A 117 -17.72 11.69 -12.85
CA ALA A 117 -18.63 11.55 -13.98
C ALA A 117 -20.06 11.98 -13.63
N ARG A 118 -20.53 11.63 -12.42
CA ARG A 118 -21.85 12.03 -11.89
C ARG A 118 -21.95 13.53 -11.70
N GLU A 119 -20.95 14.16 -11.07
CA GLU A 119 -20.90 15.61 -10.86
C GLU A 119 -20.88 16.37 -12.19
N ARG A 120 -20.07 15.94 -13.15
CA ARG A 120 -20.05 16.54 -14.50
C ARG A 120 -21.41 16.43 -15.19
N LYS A 121 -22.14 15.33 -15.01
CA LYS A 121 -23.49 15.17 -15.55
C LYS A 121 -24.49 16.09 -14.86
N ALA A 122 -24.44 16.20 -13.52
CA ALA A 122 -25.27 17.10 -12.74
C ALA A 122 -25.02 18.58 -13.11
N GLY A 123 -23.75 18.99 -13.24
CA GLY A 123 -23.38 20.34 -13.67
C GLY A 123 -23.90 20.67 -15.08
N ARG A 124 -23.84 19.72 -16.02
CA ARG A 124 -24.45 19.89 -17.35
C ARG A 124 -25.97 20.05 -17.29
N LEU A 125 -26.65 19.27 -16.45
CA LEU A 125 -28.10 19.39 -16.27
C LEU A 125 -28.47 20.76 -15.69
N ILE A 126 -27.81 21.20 -14.62
CA ILE A 126 -28.03 22.52 -14.01
C ILE A 126 -27.73 23.64 -15.02
N GLY A 127 -26.67 23.50 -15.81
CA GLY A 127 -26.33 24.44 -16.88
C GLY A 127 -27.44 24.57 -17.91
N LYS A 128 -27.99 23.43 -18.39
CA LYS A 128 -29.14 23.41 -19.31
C LYS A 128 -30.39 24.03 -18.71
N PHE A 129 -30.70 23.71 -17.45
CA PHE A 129 -31.83 24.30 -16.73
C PHE A 129 -31.70 25.83 -16.63
N LYS A 130 -30.52 26.36 -16.29
CA LYS A 130 -30.29 27.82 -16.26
C LYS A 130 -30.41 28.45 -17.66
N SER A 131 -29.88 27.80 -18.70
CA SER A 131 -29.95 28.32 -20.06
C SER A 131 -31.33 28.23 -20.70
N GLU A 132 -32.21 27.35 -20.24
CA GLU A 132 -33.61 27.26 -20.74
C GLU A 132 -34.59 28.14 -19.94
N TRP A 133 -34.26 28.45 -18.68
CA TRP A 133 -35.10 29.29 -17.82
C TRP A 133 -34.89 30.79 -18.06
N VAL A 134 -33.65 31.21 -18.34
CA VAL A 134 -33.30 32.63 -18.62
C VAL A 134 -33.95 33.20 -19.90
N PRO A 135 -34.09 32.46 -21.02
CA PRO A 135 -34.78 32.96 -22.20
C PRO A 135 -36.29 33.14 -21.98
N LYS A 136 -36.94 32.20 -21.29
CA LYS A 136 -38.40 32.23 -21.06
C LYS A 136 -38.86 33.31 -20.08
N SER A 137 -37.99 33.76 -19.18
CA SER A 137 -38.31 34.81 -18.20
C SER A 137 -38.03 36.24 -18.71
N GLY A 138 -37.32 36.38 -19.84
CA GLY A 138 -37.06 37.68 -20.48
C GLY A 138 -38.05 38.03 -21.60
N GLU A 139 -38.51 37.07 -22.39
CA GLU A 139 -39.38 37.35 -23.55
C GLU A 139 -40.87 37.55 -23.20
N GLU A 140 -41.34 37.06 -22.04
CA GLU A 140 -42.75 37.24 -21.63
C GLU A 140 -43.05 38.57 -20.91
N LEU A 141 -42.02 39.34 -20.50
CA LEU A 141 -42.20 40.61 -19.79
C LEU A 141 -42.11 41.85 -20.71
N ASP A 142 -41.44 41.76 -21.86
CA ASP A 142 -41.28 42.88 -22.79
C ASP A 142 -42.38 42.96 -23.86
N GLY A 143 -43.34 42.03 -23.86
CA GLY A 143 -44.48 41.98 -24.79
C GLY A 143 -45.75 42.69 -24.32
N SER A 144 -45.71 43.42 -23.21
CA SER A 144 -46.88 44.11 -22.64
C SER A 144 -46.55 45.52 -22.16
N LEU A 145 -46.16 46.40 -23.09
CA LEU A 145 -46.22 47.86 -22.93
C LEU A 145 -46.74 48.51 -24.22
#